data_AF-A0A0C3QFP0-F1
#
_entry.id   AF-A0A0C3QFP0-F1
#
_cell.length_a   1.000
_cell.length_b   1.000
_cell.length_c   1.000
_cell.angle_alpha   90.00
_cell.angle_beta   90.00
_cell.angle_gamma   90.00
#
_symmetry.space_group_name_H-M   'P 1'
#
loop_
_entity.id
_entity.type
_entity.pdbx_description
1 polymer ?
#
loop_
_entity_poly.entity_id
_entity_poly.type
_entity_poly.pdbx_seq_one_letter_code
_entity_poly.pdbx_strand_id
1 'polypeptide(L)'
;MRSSFVVFFVASLASAYTVLKRQDTIPACATKCFESSDPTPCATTDNACLCLNVNFLTAVTTCAQKDCDEKDLEAAGAGALAFCKAAGVDLTNPVPACAIPCLDTASPTSCPKEDDGACLCKDTEYIQTIDACFKSSCTGQDLTTAETVGSALCRAHGVDISPIVGAA
;
A
#
# COMPACT_ATOMS: atom_id res chain seq x y z
N MET A 1 -16.14 28.67 41.03
CA MET A 1 -16.01 28.96 39.59
C MET A 1 -14.54 28.99 39.21
N ARG A 2 -14.05 27.99 38.49
CA ARG A 2 -13.30 28.18 37.24
C ARG A 2 -12.90 26.82 36.67
N SER A 3 -13.27 26.64 35.42
CA SER A 3 -13.38 25.40 34.68
C SER A 3 -12.05 24.74 34.34
N SER A 4 -12.06 23.41 34.36
CA SER A 4 -11.08 22.56 33.67
C SER A 4 -11.14 22.82 32.16
N PHE A 5 -9.99 23.08 31.53
CA PHE A 5 -9.86 23.09 30.08
C PHE A 5 -9.49 21.67 29.62
N VAL A 6 -10.44 20.97 29.01
CA VAL A 6 -10.15 19.77 28.22
C VAL A 6 -9.79 20.23 26.82
N VAL A 7 -8.53 20.11 26.44
CA VAL A 7 -8.07 20.35 25.08
C VAL A 7 -8.37 19.08 24.27
N PHE A 8 -9.45 19.11 23.49
CA PHE A 8 -9.70 18.11 22.46
C PHE A 8 -8.81 18.40 21.24
N PHE A 9 -7.68 17.69 21.13
CA PHE A 9 -7.00 17.55 19.84
C PHE A 9 -7.73 16.49 19.02
N VAL A 10 -8.71 16.94 18.24
CA VAL A 10 -9.27 16.11 17.15
C VAL A 10 -8.29 16.26 15.98
N ALA A 11 -7.30 15.38 15.91
CA ALA A 11 -6.43 15.29 14.74
C ALA A 11 -7.31 14.92 13.52
N SER A 12 -7.30 15.81 12.54
CA SER A 12 -8.17 15.79 11.38
C SER A 12 -7.85 14.56 10.51
N LEU A 13 -8.85 13.68 10.31
CA LEU A 13 -8.78 12.53 9.39
C LEU A 13 -8.84 12.92 7.90
N ALA A 14 -8.54 14.19 7.56
CA ALA A 14 -8.64 14.72 6.20
C ALA A 14 -7.39 14.48 5.32
N SER A 15 -6.34 13.87 5.89
CA SER A 15 -4.97 13.97 5.37
C SER A 15 -4.75 13.29 4.01
N ALA A 16 -5.45 12.21 3.67
CA ALA A 16 -5.21 11.52 2.40
C ALA A 16 -5.75 12.30 1.18
N TYR A 17 -6.97 12.83 1.28
CA TYR A 17 -7.60 13.59 0.18
C TYR A 17 -6.90 14.93 -0.07
N THR A 18 -6.39 15.58 0.96
CA THR A 18 -5.65 16.84 0.81
C THR A 18 -4.27 16.65 0.19
N VAL A 19 -3.65 15.47 0.30
CA VAL A 19 -2.36 15.18 -0.35
C VAL A 19 -2.55 15.00 -1.85
N LEU A 20 -3.55 14.22 -2.26
CA LEU A 20 -3.94 14.08 -3.67
C LEU A 20 -4.35 15.42 -4.30
N LYS A 21 -5.12 16.26 -3.58
CA LYS A 21 -5.48 17.62 -4.05
C LYS A 21 -4.36 18.65 -3.98
N ARG A 22 -3.33 18.48 -3.14
CA ARG A 22 -2.15 19.38 -3.10
C ARG A 22 -1.10 19.03 -4.13
N GLN A 23 -1.16 17.83 -4.70
CA GLN A 23 -0.46 17.54 -5.93
C GLN A 23 -1.26 18.17 -7.07
N ASP A 24 -1.05 19.47 -7.32
CA ASP A 24 -1.53 20.22 -8.50
C ASP A 24 -1.05 19.61 -9.84
N THR A 25 -0.47 18.40 -9.81
CA THR A 25 0.18 17.67 -10.88
C THR A 25 -0.61 16.47 -11.38
N ILE A 26 -1.70 16.05 -10.74
CA ILE A 26 -2.52 14.93 -11.27
C ILE A 26 -3.63 15.47 -12.19
N PRO A 27 -3.67 15.10 -13.47
CA PRO A 27 -4.70 15.56 -14.39
C PRO A 27 -6.10 15.11 -14.00
N ALA A 28 -7.10 15.91 -14.39
CA ALA A 28 -8.50 15.63 -14.09
C ALA A 28 -8.98 14.30 -14.71
N CYS A 29 -8.49 13.94 -15.90
CA CYS A 29 -8.81 12.67 -16.55
C CYS A 29 -8.34 11.47 -15.71
N ALA A 30 -7.12 11.51 -15.18
CA ALA A 30 -6.56 10.46 -14.33
C ALA A 30 -7.25 10.39 -12.96
N THR A 31 -7.60 11.54 -12.39
CA THR A 31 -8.38 11.62 -11.14
C THR A 31 -9.72 10.91 -11.29
N LYS A 32 -10.44 11.17 -12.40
CA LYS A 32 -11.71 10.50 -12.69
C LYS A 32 -11.53 8.98 -12.85
N CYS A 33 -10.47 8.55 -13.52
CA CYS A 33 -10.16 7.13 -13.68
C CYS A 33 -9.91 6.43 -12.35
N PHE A 34 -9.14 7.06 -11.46
CA PHE A 34 -8.93 6.60 -10.08
C PHE A 34 -10.24 6.45 -9.32
N GLU A 35 -11.11 7.47 -9.34
CA GLU A 35 -12.40 7.46 -8.64
C GLU A 35 -13.39 6.42 -9.17
N SER A 36 -13.31 6.09 -10.47
CA SER A 36 -14.21 5.13 -11.12
C SER A 36 -13.76 3.67 -11.02
N SER A 37 -12.49 3.43 -10.66
CA SER A 37 -11.93 2.08 -10.63
C SER A 37 -12.27 1.36 -9.34
N ASP A 38 -12.57 0.07 -9.43
CA ASP A 38 -12.93 -0.74 -8.26
C ASP A 38 -11.70 -0.97 -7.36
N PRO A 39 -11.69 -0.44 -6.12
CA PRO A 39 -10.57 -0.58 -5.20
C PRO A 39 -10.47 -1.98 -4.59
N THR A 40 -11.50 -2.81 -4.72
CA THR A 40 -11.62 -4.12 -4.08
C THR A 40 -10.39 -4.99 -4.39
N PRO A 41 -9.80 -5.67 -3.39
CA PRO A 41 -10.26 -5.81 -1.99
C PRO A 41 -9.83 -4.70 -1.02
N CYS A 42 -9.11 -3.68 -1.48
CA CYS A 42 -8.66 -2.58 -0.62
C CYS A 42 -9.80 -1.64 -0.23
N ALA A 43 -9.71 -1.07 0.96
CA ALA A 43 -10.53 0.10 1.30
C ALA A 43 -10.08 1.32 0.48
N THR A 44 -11.01 2.21 0.12
CA THR A 44 -10.70 3.46 -0.61
C THR A 44 -9.75 4.40 0.14
N THR A 45 -9.61 4.23 1.46
CA THR A 45 -8.71 5.00 2.31
C THR A 45 -7.39 4.28 2.59
N ASP A 46 -7.22 3.04 2.13
CA ASP A 46 -6.00 2.26 2.33
C ASP A 46 -5.05 2.45 1.13
N ASN A 47 -4.41 3.62 1.10
CA ASN A 47 -3.58 4.03 -0.02
C ASN A 47 -2.43 3.06 -0.31
N ALA A 48 -1.82 2.46 0.73
CA ALA A 48 -0.75 1.49 0.56
C ALA A 48 -1.27 0.21 -0.13
N CYS A 49 -2.45 -0.29 0.27
CA CYS A 49 -3.10 -1.42 -0.39
C CYS A 49 -3.46 -1.09 -1.83
N LEU A 50 -4.05 0.08 -2.10
CA LEU A 50 -4.39 0.52 -3.46
C LEU A 50 -3.16 0.55 -4.37
N CYS A 51 -2.01 0.99 -3.85
CA CYS A 51 -0.74 1.01 -4.56
C CYS A 51 -0.15 -0.37 -4.85
N LEU A 52 -0.65 -1.44 -4.23
CA LEU A 52 -0.19 -2.82 -4.46
C LEU A 52 -1.30 -3.68 -5.10
N ASN A 53 -2.50 -3.15 -5.26
CA ASN A 53 -3.60 -3.81 -5.96
C ASN A 53 -3.43 -3.70 -7.48
N VAL A 54 -2.82 -4.72 -8.08
CA VAL A 54 -2.54 -4.79 -9.52
C VAL A 54 -3.81 -4.66 -10.37
N ASN A 55 -4.95 -5.19 -9.92
CA ASN A 55 -6.21 -5.08 -10.66
C ASN A 55 -6.71 -3.64 -10.69
N PHE A 56 -6.70 -2.96 -9.54
CA PHE A 56 -7.04 -1.55 -9.44
C PHE A 56 -6.11 -0.69 -10.30
N LEU A 57 -4.79 -0.85 -10.14
CA LEU A 57 -3.80 -0.09 -10.92
C LEU A 57 -3.95 -0.31 -12.43
N THR A 58 -4.23 -1.55 -12.85
CA THR A 58 -4.47 -1.87 -14.26
C THR A 58 -5.74 -1.18 -14.78
N ALA A 59 -6.82 -1.17 -13.99
CA ALA A 59 -8.06 -0.50 -14.36
C ALA A 59 -7.88 1.02 -14.50
N VAL A 60 -7.22 1.66 -13.52
CA VAL A 60 -6.92 3.09 -13.55
C VAL A 60 -6.04 3.43 -14.77
N THR A 61 -4.98 2.65 -15.00
CA THR A 61 -4.06 2.87 -16.12
C THR A 61 -4.76 2.70 -17.47
N THR A 62 -5.60 1.67 -17.62
CA THR A 62 -6.36 1.42 -18.86
C THR A 62 -7.34 2.54 -19.14
N CYS A 63 -8.04 3.04 -18.11
CA CYS A 63 -8.91 4.20 -18.23
C CYS A 63 -8.13 5.45 -18.63
N ALA A 64 -7.00 5.73 -17.96
CA ALA A 64 -6.19 6.90 -18.24
C ALA A 64 -5.63 6.86 -19.67
N GLN A 65 -5.15 5.71 -20.15
CA GLN A 65 -4.66 5.54 -21.52
C GLN A 65 -5.72 5.83 -22.58
N LYS A 66 -7.01 5.70 -22.23
CA LYS A 66 -8.13 5.97 -23.13
C LYS A 66 -8.56 7.44 -23.09
N ASP A 67 -8.54 8.06 -21.91
CA ASP A 67 -9.20 9.33 -21.65
C ASP A 67 -8.22 10.51 -21.42
N CYS A 68 -6.93 10.25 -21.26
CA CYS A 68 -5.88 11.26 -21.09
C CYS A 68 -4.99 11.38 -22.33
N ASP A 69 -4.42 12.57 -22.57
CA ASP A 69 -3.36 12.74 -23.55
C ASP A 69 -1.98 12.29 -23.01
N GLU A 70 -0.97 12.26 -23.86
CA GLU A 70 0.38 11.78 -23.50
C GLU A 70 1.00 12.57 -22.34
N LYS A 71 0.82 13.90 -22.31
CA LYS A 71 1.36 14.76 -21.26
C LYS A 71 0.64 14.50 -19.94
N ASP A 72 -0.67 14.32 -20.00
CA ASP A 72 -1.47 13.96 -18.84
C ASP A 72 -1.12 12.56 -18.32
N LEU A 73 -0.81 11.60 -19.20
CA LEU A 73 -0.36 10.27 -18.79
C LEU A 73 0.98 10.32 -18.05
N GLU A 74 1.95 11.11 -18.54
CA GLU A 74 3.24 11.31 -17.86
C GLU A 74 3.03 11.94 -16.47
N ALA A 75 2.23 13.00 -16.40
CA ALA A 75 1.90 13.68 -15.15
C ALA A 75 1.16 12.76 -14.15
N ALA A 76 0.22 11.95 -14.65
CA ALA A 76 -0.50 10.96 -13.86
C ALA A 76 0.43 9.88 -13.31
N GLY A 77 1.37 9.38 -14.12
CA GLY A 77 2.39 8.42 -13.68
C GLY A 77 3.28 8.97 -12.57
N ALA A 78 3.81 10.19 -12.75
CA ALA A 78 4.61 10.86 -11.72
C ALA A 78 3.80 11.12 -10.44
N GLY A 79 2.53 11.51 -10.60
CA GLY A 79 1.58 11.69 -9.50
C GLY A 79 1.34 10.41 -8.72
N ALA A 80 1.09 9.29 -9.41
CA ALA A 80 0.88 7.97 -8.81
C ALA A 80 2.10 7.50 -8.02
N LEU A 81 3.32 7.63 -8.58
CA LEU A 81 4.56 7.30 -7.87
C LEU A 81 4.72 8.10 -6.58
N ALA A 82 4.48 9.41 -6.64
CA ALA A 82 4.59 10.28 -5.47
C ALA A 82 3.47 10.02 -4.44
N PHE A 83 2.25 9.71 -4.89
CA PHE A 83 1.14 9.30 -4.03
C PHE A 83 1.46 8.02 -3.26
N CYS A 84 1.94 6.97 -3.96
CA CYS A 84 2.30 5.70 -3.32
C CYS A 84 3.49 5.86 -2.37
N LYS A 85 4.49 6.66 -2.74
CA LYS A 85 5.62 6.96 -1.87
C LYS A 85 5.17 7.66 -0.59
N ALA A 86 4.22 8.59 -0.67
CA ALA A 86 3.63 9.23 0.52
C ALA A 86 2.82 8.25 1.38
N ALA A 87 2.33 7.16 0.81
CA ALA A 87 1.68 6.05 1.51
C ALA A 87 2.68 4.99 2.05
N GLY A 88 3.99 5.23 1.94
CA GLY A 88 5.03 4.32 2.42
C GLY A 88 5.41 3.21 1.43
N VAL A 89 4.88 3.25 0.19
CA VAL A 89 5.15 2.27 -0.87
C VAL A 89 5.96 2.94 -1.99
N ASP A 90 7.26 2.64 -2.08
CA ASP A 90 8.06 3.06 -3.23
C ASP A 90 7.91 2.03 -4.36
N LEU A 91 7.07 2.31 -5.36
CA LEU A 91 6.84 1.36 -6.46
C LEU A 91 8.09 1.02 -7.28
N THR A 92 9.17 1.80 -7.16
CA THR A 92 10.45 1.50 -7.83
C THR A 92 11.36 0.61 -6.99
N ASN A 93 11.17 0.62 -5.66
CA ASN A 93 11.89 -0.22 -4.71
C ASN A 93 10.98 -0.55 -3.52
N PRO A 94 9.98 -1.43 -3.71
CA PRO A 94 8.88 -1.58 -2.76
C PRO A 94 9.32 -2.21 -1.44
N VAL A 95 10.40 -2.98 -1.44
CA VAL A 95 10.91 -3.67 -0.26
C VAL A 95 12.34 -3.19 0.01
N PRO A 96 12.70 -2.81 1.25
CA PRO A 96 14.06 -2.39 1.56
C PRO A 96 15.04 -3.56 1.42
N ALA A 97 16.30 -3.25 1.12
CA ALA A 97 17.31 -4.27 0.82
C ALA A 97 17.51 -5.29 1.95
N CYS A 98 17.36 -4.88 3.22
CA CYS A 98 17.46 -5.77 4.37
C CYS A 98 16.35 -6.84 4.44
N ALA A 99 15.20 -6.59 3.79
CA ALA A 99 14.04 -7.47 3.79
C ALA A 99 14.04 -8.44 2.60
N ILE A 100 14.82 -8.18 1.55
CA ILE A 100 14.90 -9.05 0.36
C ILE A 100 15.27 -10.50 0.74
N PRO A 101 16.32 -10.77 1.54
CA PRO A 101 16.69 -12.15 1.88
C PRO A 101 15.62 -12.90 2.69
N CYS A 102 14.74 -12.17 3.37
CA CYS A 102 13.65 -12.77 4.15
C CYS A 102 12.57 -13.40 3.26
N LEU A 103 12.36 -12.86 2.06
CA LEU A 103 11.41 -13.40 1.09
C LEU A 103 11.90 -14.73 0.50
N ASP A 104 13.23 -14.90 0.39
CA ASP A 104 13.86 -16.14 -0.12
C ASP A 104 13.97 -17.22 0.96
N THR A 105 13.98 -16.83 2.24
CA THR A 105 14.16 -17.76 3.37
C THR A 105 12.87 -18.48 3.74
N ALA A 106 11.72 -17.85 3.52
CA ALA A 106 10.43 -18.43 3.85
C ALA A 106 9.98 -19.38 2.74
N SER A 107 9.59 -20.61 3.10
CA SER A 107 8.98 -21.56 2.17
C SER A 107 7.52 -21.77 2.56
N PRO A 108 6.56 -21.67 1.62
CA PRO A 108 5.16 -21.94 1.93
C PRO A 108 4.99 -23.42 2.29
N THR A 109 4.21 -23.68 3.35
CA THR A 109 3.93 -25.05 3.80
C THR A 109 2.64 -25.60 3.20
N SER A 110 1.74 -24.70 2.81
CA SER A 110 0.35 -25.03 2.45
C SER A 110 -0.08 -24.55 1.06
N CYS A 111 0.79 -23.84 0.33
CA CYS A 111 0.46 -23.26 -0.97
C CYS A 111 1.07 -24.03 -2.14
N PRO A 112 0.24 -24.56 -3.06
CA PRO A 112 0.72 -25.37 -4.18
C PRO A 112 1.37 -24.54 -5.29
N LYS A 113 1.25 -23.22 -5.24
CA LYS A 113 1.86 -22.29 -6.18
C LYS A 113 2.44 -21.10 -5.45
N GLU A 114 3.67 -20.74 -5.81
CA GLU A 114 4.40 -19.60 -5.25
C GLU A 114 3.86 -18.24 -5.74
N ASP A 115 2.97 -18.22 -6.74
CA ASP A 115 2.34 -16.99 -7.26
C ASP A 115 0.93 -16.72 -6.71
N ASP A 116 0.39 -17.61 -5.86
CA ASP A 116 -0.90 -17.40 -5.21
C ASP A 116 -0.74 -16.54 -3.95
N GLY A 117 -0.67 -15.22 -4.13
CA GLY A 117 -0.49 -14.27 -3.03
C GLY A 117 -1.58 -14.38 -1.96
N ALA A 118 -2.82 -14.72 -2.31
CA ALA A 118 -3.90 -14.91 -1.34
C ALA A 118 -3.69 -16.17 -0.49
N CYS A 119 -3.18 -17.25 -1.09
CA CYS A 119 -2.77 -18.43 -0.36
C CYS A 119 -1.58 -18.13 0.56
N LEU A 120 -0.51 -17.54 0.01
CA LEU A 120 0.71 -17.24 0.78
C LEU A 120 0.42 -16.36 2.00
N CYS A 121 -0.43 -15.34 1.84
CA CYS A 121 -0.85 -14.48 2.94
C CYS A 121 -1.72 -15.17 4.00
N LYS A 122 -2.32 -16.32 3.69
CA LYS A 122 -3.04 -17.15 4.67
C LYS A 122 -2.15 -18.19 5.35
N ASP A 123 -1.00 -18.50 4.77
CA ASP A 123 -0.02 -19.41 5.36
C ASP A 123 0.64 -18.71 6.57
N THR A 124 0.14 -19.03 7.76
CA THR A 124 0.52 -18.34 9.00
C THR A 124 2.00 -18.57 9.34
N GLU A 125 2.53 -19.77 9.10
CA GLU A 125 3.93 -20.09 9.39
C GLU A 125 4.87 -19.36 8.43
N TYR A 126 4.50 -19.30 7.15
CA TYR A 126 5.20 -18.50 6.15
C TYR A 126 5.25 -17.02 6.54
N ILE A 127 4.09 -16.43 6.88
CA ILE A 127 4.00 -15.01 7.26
C ILE A 127 4.76 -14.70 8.54
N GLN A 128 4.68 -15.56 9.57
CA GLN A 128 5.45 -15.40 10.80
C GLN A 128 6.96 -15.52 10.58
N THR A 129 7.39 -16.39 9.66
CA THR A 129 8.82 -16.55 9.33
C THR A 129 9.37 -15.28 8.67
N ILE A 130 8.62 -14.69 7.72
CA ILE A 130 9.00 -13.44 7.08
C ILE A 130 9.05 -12.30 8.10
N ASP A 131 8.01 -12.15 8.91
CA ASP A 131 7.91 -11.09 9.92
C ASP A 131 9.05 -11.16 10.95
N ALA A 132 9.35 -12.36 11.46
CA ALA A 132 10.49 -12.56 12.36
C ALA A 132 11.84 -12.22 11.68
N CYS A 133 11.98 -12.55 10.40
CA CYS A 133 13.16 -12.17 9.62
C CYS A 133 13.25 -10.65 9.42
N PHE A 134 12.14 -9.96 9.11
CA PHE A 134 12.11 -8.50 9.01
C PHE A 134 12.56 -7.85 10.32
N LYS A 135 11.99 -8.28 11.45
CA LYS A 135 12.31 -7.76 12.79
C LYS A 135 13.76 -7.99 13.21
N SER A 136 14.43 -8.99 12.65
CA SER A 136 15.85 -9.29 12.94
C SER A 136 16.83 -8.66 11.95
N SER A 137 16.41 -8.43 10.69
CA SER A 137 17.29 -7.97 9.60
C SER A 137 17.16 -6.48 9.31
N CYS A 138 15.98 -5.90 9.56
CA CYS A 138 15.66 -4.51 9.30
C CYS A 138 15.49 -3.71 10.60
N THR A 139 15.70 -2.40 10.55
CA THR A 139 15.50 -1.50 11.70
C THR A 139 14.93 -0.16 11.25
N GLY A 140 14.38 0.61 12.19
CA GLY A 140 13.89 1.96 11.93
C GLY A 140 12.88 2.01 10.77
N GLN A 141 13.09 2.96 9.86
CA GLN A 141 12.19 3.18 8.72
C GLN A 141 12.12 1.96 7.79
N ASP A 142 13.21 1.21 7.63
CA ASP A 142 13.21 0.03 6.74
C ASP A 142 12.32 -1.07 7.31
N LEU A 143 12.33 -1.30 8.63
CA LEU A 143 11.42 -2.26 9.26
C LEU A 143 9.96 -1.83 9.05
N THR A 144 9.64 -0.57 9.34
CA THR A 144 8.30 -0.03 9.13
C THR A 144 7.84 -0.16 7.67
N THR A 145 8.72 0.13 6.70
CA THR A 145 8.40 -0.02 5.28
C THR A 145 8.18 -1.49 4.91
N ALA A 146 9.01 -2.42 5.38
CA ALA A 146 8.84 -3.85 5.11
C ALA A 146 7.51 -4.39 5.65
N GLU A 147 7.14 -4.05 6.90
CA GLU A 147 5.87 -4.45 7.53
C GLU A 147 4.66 -3.80 6.84
N THR A 148 4.76 -2.52 6.49
CA THR A 148 3.71 -1.76 5.78
C THR A 148 3.43 -2.41 4.41
N VAL A 149 4.48 -2.67 3.63
CA VAL A 149 4.37 -3.21 2.28
C VAL A 149 3.87 -4.65 2.30
N GLY A 150 4.41 -5.49 3.20
CA GLY A 150 3.94 -6.88 3.36
C GLY A 150 2.45 -6.94 3.73
N SER A 151 2.03 -6.14 4.71
CA SER A 151 0.63 -6.09 5.14
C SER A 151 -0.29 -5.54 4.05
N ALA A 152 0.11 -4.46 3.37
CA ALA A 152 -0.66 -3.86 2.29
C ALA A 152 -0.78 -4.80 1.07
N LEU A 153 0.27 -5.54 0.74
CA LEU A 153 0.24 -6.55 -0.32
C LEU A 153 -0.76 -7.65 0.00
N CYS A 154 -0.75 -8.18 1.23
CA CYS A 154 -1.72 -9.19 1.63
C CYS A 154 -3.15 -8.67 1.59
N ARG A 155 -3.38 -7.42 2.00
CA ARG A 155 -4.70 -6.79 1.87
C ARG A 155 -5.10 -6.61 0.41
N ALA A 156 -4.18 -6.34 -0.50
CA ALA A 156 -4.43 -6.30 -1.94
C ALA A 156 -4.83 -7.67 -2.52
N HIS A 157 -4.48 -8.77 -1.85
CA HIS A 157 -4.97 -10.12 -2.10
C HIS A 157 -6.20 -10.51 -1.25
N GLY A 158 -6.77 -9.57 -0.49
CA GLY A 158 -7.97 -9.77 0.31
C GLY A 158 -7.73 -10.48 1.63
N VAL A 159 -6.51 -10.45 2.16
CA VAL A 159 -6.11 -11.11 3.40
C VAL A 159 -5.59 -10.09 4.40
N ASP A 160 -6.20 -10.04 5.59
CA ASP A 160 -5.69 -9.25 6.72
C ASP A 160 -4.77 -10.13 7.59
N ILE A 161 -3.48 -9.80 7.61
CA ILE A 161 -2.46 -10.50 8.39
C ILE A 161 -2.17 -9.82 9.74
N SER A 162 -2.84 -8.71 10.08
CA SER A 162 -2.65 -8.01 11.35
C SER A 162 -2.81 -8.90 12.60
N PRO A 163 -3.71 -9.91 12.61
CA PRO A 163 -3.79 -10.87 13.71
C PRO A 163 -2.56 -11.79 13.86
N ILE A 164 -1.75 -11.93 12.81
CA ILE A 164 -0.58 -12.81 12.76
C ILE A 164 0.69 -12.06 13.17
N VAL A 165 0.91 -10.87 12.61
CA VAL A 165 2.18 -10.11 12.74
C VAL A 165 2.10 -8.91 13.69
N GLY A 166 0.89 -8.54 14.12
CA GLY A 166 0.60 -7.28 14.79
C GLY A 166 0.13 -6.20 13.80
N ALA A 167 -0.36 -5.07 14.32
CA ALA A 167 -0.71 -3.94 13.48
C ALA A 167 0.59 -3.23 13.01
N ALA A 168 0.74 -3.08 11.70
CA ALA A 168 1.75 -2.24 11.06
C ALA A 168 1.34 -0.76 11.08
#